data_AF-A0A3D3UEX5-F1
#
_entry.id   AF-A0A3D3UEX5-F1
#
_cell.length_a   1.000
_cell.length_b   1.000
_cell.length_c   1.000
_cell.angle_alpha   90.00
_cell.angle_beta   90.00
_cell.angle_gamma   90.00
#
_symmetry.space_group_name_H-M   'P 1'
#
loop_
_entity.id
_entity.type
_entity.pdbx_description
1 polymer ?
#
loop_
_entity_poly.entity_id
_entity_poly.type
_entity_poly.pdbx_seq_one_letter_code
_entity_poly.pdbx_strand_id
1 'polypeptide(L)' 'RKSLNEIKELLTQMGLHLGMEVPNWPPENIDELAKRLEDQF' A
#
# COMPACT_ATOMS: atom_id res chain seq x y z
N ARG A 1 11.61 -13.44 -5.28
CA ARG A 1 10.55 -14.29 -4.66
C ARG A 1 10.22 -13.84 -3.23
N LYS A 2 11.18 -13.46 -2.37
CA LYS A 2 10.91 -12.88 -1.03
C LYS A 2 10.08 -11.58 -1.08
N SER A 3 10.46 -10.65 -1.95
CA SER A 3 9.79 -9.35 -2.12
C SER A 3 8.29 -9.39 -2.45
N LEU A 4 7.83 -10.43 -3.15
CA LEU A 4 6.42 -10.52 -3.56
C LEU A 4 5.52 -11.03 -2.42
N ASN A 5 6.06 -11.89 -1.56
CA ASN A 5 5.38 -12.30 -0.33
C ASN A 5 5.33 -11.16 0.68
N GLU A 6 6.40 -10.35 0.79
CA GLU A 6 6.42 -9.15 1.64
C GLU A 6 5.35 -8.13 1.24
N ILE A 7 5.20 -7.84 -0.06
CA ILE A 7 4.13 -6.96 -0.55
C ILE A 7 2.75 -7.56 -0.26
N LYS A 8 2.58 -8.88 -0.42
CA LYS A 8 1.32 -9.56 -0.08
C LYS A 8 0.99 -9.47 1.41
N GLU A 9 1.97 -9.66 2.28
CA GLU A 9 1.80 -9.58 3.72
C GLU A 9 1.46 -8.14 4.16
N LEU A 10 2.13 -7.14 3.60
CA LEU A 10 1.86 -5.73 3.88
C LEU A 10 0.46 -5.30 3.43
N LEU A 11 0.04 -5.72 2.23
CA LEU A 11 -1.32 -5.49 1.74
C LEU A 11 -2.35 -6.17 2.66
N THR A 12 -2.10 -7.42 3.06
CA THR A 12 -2.97 -8.18 3.97
C THR A 12 -3.08 -7.50 5.34
N GLN A 13 -1.99 -6.91 5.86
CA GLN A 13 -2.00 -6.13 7.11
C GLN A 13 -2.85 -4.86 7.00
N MET A 14 -2.93 -4.24 5.82
CA MET A 14 -3.84 -3.13 5.54
C MET A 14 -5.29 -3.58 5.23
N GLY A 15 -5.57 -4.89 5.30
CA GLY A 15 -6.87 -5.47 4.94
C GLY A 15 -7.11 -5.53 3.42
N LEU A 16 -6.09 -5.28 2.60
CA LEU A 16 -6.14 -5.28 1.15
C LEU A 16 -5.69 -6.63 0.59
N HIS A 17 -6.38 -7.11 -0.45
CA HIS A 17 -6.01 -8.36 -1.13
C HIS A 17 -5.69 -8.09 -2.59
N LEU A 18 -4.73 -8.83 -3.13
CA LEU A 18 -4.41 -8.78 -4.56
C LEU A 18 -5.61 -9.26 -5.39
N GLY A 19 -5.99 -8.47 -6.40
CA GLY A 19 -7.14 -8.77 -7.26
C GLY A 19 -8.47 -8.22 -6.75
N MET A 20 -8.49 -7.37 -5.72
CA MET A 20 -9.67 -6.59 -5.35
C MET A 20 -9.74 -5.28 -6.14
N GLU A 21 -10.94 -4.92 -6.61
CA GLU A 21 -11.22 -3.56 -7.04
C GLU A 21 -11.46 -2.70 -5.80
N VAL A 22 -10.56 -1.75 -5.56
CA VAL A 22 -10.71 -0.77 -4.49
C VAL A 22 -11.15 0.55 -5.13
N PRO A 23 -12.45 0.88 -5.10
CA PRO A 23 -12.94 2.13 -5.67
C PRO A 23 -12.37 3.32 -4.90
N ASN A 24 -11.99 4.38 -5.62
CA ASN A 24 -11.33 5.57 -5.06
C ASN A 24 -9.99 5.28 -4.36
N TRP A 25 -9.32 4.19 -4.75
CA TRP A 25 -7.92 3.93 -4.43
C TRP A 25 -7.03 4.26 -5.63
N PRO A 26 -5.86 4.86 -5.39
CA PRO A 26 -5.44 5.40 -4.11
C PRO A 26 -6.25 6.65 -3.74
N PRO A 27 -6.52 6.88 -2.44
CA PRO A 27 -7.23 8.08 -2.01
C PRO A 27 -6.40 9.34 -2.36
N GLU A 28 -7.08 10.48 -2.58
CA GLU A 28 -6.45 11.73 -3.04
C GLU A 28 -5.31 12.24 -2.14
N ASN A 29 -5.21 11.74 -0.91
CA ASN A 29 -4.16 12.05 0.05
C ASN A 29 -2.92 11.13 -0.02
N ILE A 30 -2.83 10.22 -1.00
CA ILE A 30 -1.70 9.28 -1.07
C ILE A 30 -0.35 9.97 -1.29
N ASP A 31 -0.32 11.08 -2.04
CA ASP A 31 0.93 11.83 -2.28
C ASP A 31 1.48 12.46 -0.99
N GLU A 32 0.59 12.88 -0.08
CA GLU A 32 0.99 13.44 1.22
C GLU A 32 1.49 12.34 2.16
N LEU A 33 0.83 11.17 2.15
CA LEU A 33 1.27 9.98 2.91
C LEU A 33 2.61 9.45 2.42
N ALA A 34 2.82 9.39 1.09
CA ALA A 34 4.06 8.96 0.48
C ALA A 34 5.23 9.88 0.87
N LYS A 35 5.02 11.21 0.81
CA LYS A 35 6.03 12.19 1.27
C LYS A 35 6.42 12.01 2.72
N ARG A 36 5.44 11.80 3.62
CA ARG A 36 5.72 11.59 5.05
C ARG A 36 6.46 10.29 5.31
N LEU A 37 6.24 9.26 4.50
CA LEU A 37 6.97 8.00 4.59
C LEU A 37 8.39 8.18 4.05
N GLU A 38 8.58 8.82 2.90
CA GLU A 38 9.91 9.11 2.34
C GLU A 38 10.75 10.00 3.27
N ASP A 39 10.15 10.98 3.94
CA ASP A 39 10.85 11.81 4.95
C ASP A 39 11.21 11.03 6.24
N GLN A 40 10.59 9.88 6.49
CA GLN A 40 10.88 9.01 7.63
C GLN A 40 11.89 7.89 7.34
N PHE A 41 12.30 7.70 6.08
CA PHE A 41 13.29 6.72 5.64
C PHE A 41 14.59 7.38 5.18
#